data_AF-A0A2T3KEI8-F1
#
_entry.id   AF-A0A2T3KEI8-F1
#
_cell.length_a   1.000
_cell.length_b   1.000
_cell.length_c   1.000
_cell.angle_alpha   90.00
_cell.angle_beta   90.00
_cell.angle_gamma   90.00
#
_symmetry.space_group_name_H-M   'P 1'
#
loop_
_entity.id
_entity.type
_entity.pdbx_description
1 polymer ?
#
loop_
_entity_poly.entity_id
_entity_poly.type
_entity_poly.pdbx_seq_one_letter_code
_entity_poly.pdbx_strand_id
1 'polypeptide(L)'
;MSKFTESEHAAMAEELAINGFNSLLRLIVLHDKNIPDVTRAKYKVGTYCCASGSAIKSWSKHGLRGVYVERALEFAACYRLSIKAHQLQPTKAIVEQWLEYDYNLVKSGRAKASTFNGWDIAARGVL
;
A
#
# COMPACT_ATOMS: atom_id res chain seq x y z
N MET A 1 -13.33 -15.05 18.01
CA MET A 1 -12.09 -14.25 18.20
C MET A 1 -11.42 -14.11 16.83
N SER A 2 -10.93 -12.93 16.48
CA SER A 2 -10.19 -12.71 15.23
C SER A 2 -8.91 -13.53 15.23
N LYS A 3 -8.54 -14.12 14.09
CA LYS A 3 -7.32 -14.93 13.92
C LYS A 3 -6.04 -14.07 14.00
N PHE A 4 -6.15 -12.80 13.64
CA PHE A 4 -5.06 -11.81 13.66
C PHE A 4 -5.36 -10.67 14.61
N THR A 5 -4.31 -10.10 15.20
CA THR A 5 -4.39 -8.98 16.12
C THR A 5 -4.68 -7.68 15.36
N GLU A 6 -5.19 -6.66 16.04
CA GLU A 6 -5.40 -5.34 15.43
C GLU A 6 -4.08 -4.69 14.96
N SER A 7 -2.96 -4.98 15.62
CA SER A 7 -1.65 -4.50 15.20
C SER A 7 -1.21 -5.11 13.87
N GLU A 8 -1.46 -6.40 13.65
CA GLU A 8 -1.17 -7.07 12.37
C GLU A 8 -2.05 -6.53 11.24
N HIS A 9 -3.32 -6.28 11.52
CA HIS A 9 -4.21 -5.65 10.56
C HIS A 9 -3.73 -4.25 10.17
N ALA A 10 -3.33 -3.45 11.16
CA ALA A 10 -2.83 -2.10 10.91
C ALA A 10 -1.52 -2.13 10.11
N ALA A 11 -0.59 -3.03 10.45
CA ALA A 11 0.67 -3.19 9.74
C ALA A 11 0.46 -3.63 8.28
N MET A 12 -0.38 -4.65 8.06
CA MET A 12 -0.69 -5.12 6.72
C MET A 12 -1.44 -4.08 5.89
N ALA A 13 -2.40 -3.36 6.49
CA ALA A 13 -3.10 -2.28 5.80
C ALA A 13 -2.13 -1.17 5.34
N GLU A 14 -1.17 -0.81 6.19
CA GLU A 14 -0.15 0.17 5.85
C GLU A 14 0.79 -0.34 4.76
N GLU A 15 1.28 -1.57 4.85
CA GLU A 15 2.14 -2.19 3.83
C GLU A 15 1.45 -2.21 2.46
N LEU A 16 0.20 -2.66 2.41
CA LEU A 16 -0.58 -2.70 1.18
C LEU A 16 -0.85 -1.31 0.61
N ALA A 17 -1.13 -0.31 1.45
CA ALA A 17 -1.33 1.08 1.01
C ALA A 17 -0.04 1.68 0.41
N ILE A 18 1.13 1.40 1.01
CA ILE A 18 2.44 1.80 0.48
C ILE A 18 2.68 1.14 -0.88
N ASN A 19 2.44 -0.17 -0.97
CA ASN A 19 2.62 -0.93 -2.21
C ASN A 19 1.68 -0.45 -3.32
N GLY A 20 0.43 -0.16 -3.00
CA GLY A 20 -0.55 0.45 -3.89
C GLY A 20 -0.08 1.79 -4.43
N PHE A 21 0.36 2.68 -3.55
CA PHE A 21 0.86 3.99 -3.94
C PHE A 21 2.10 3.88 -4.84
N ASN A 22 3.08 3.05 -4.49
CA ASN A 22 4.27 2.83 -5.31
C ASN A 22 3.92 2.25 -6.70
N SER A 23 2.91 1.38 -6.76
CA SER A 23 2.42 0.82 -8.02
C SER A 23 1.80 1.89 -8.91
N LEU A 24 0.99 2.80 -8.33
CA LEU A 24 0.48 3.97 -9.04
C LEU A 24 1.60 4.82 -9.64
N LEU A 25 2.65 5.12 -8.86
CA LEU A 25 3.77 5.92 -9.34
C LEU A 25 4.49 5.26 -10.52
N ARG A 26 4.70 3.95 -10.47
CA ARG A 26 5.31 3.19 -11.56
C ARG A 26 4.43 3.22 -12.81
N LEU A 27 3.12 3.08 -12.67
CA LEU A 27 2.17 3.19 -13.78
C LEU A 27 2.20 4.57 -14.42
N ILE A 28 2.26 5.64 -13.62
CA ILE A 28 2.36 7.01 -14.12
C ILE A 28 3.63 7.19 -14.96
N VAL A 29 4.79 6.73 -14.46
CA VAL A 29 6.07 6.80 -15.18
C VAL A 29 6.02 6.02 -16.49
N LEU A 30 5.39 4.84 -16.49
CA LEU A 30 5.26 4.00 -17.67
C LEU A 30 4.41 4.66 -18.76
N HIS A 31 3.38 5.42 -18.37
CA HIS A 31 2.38 5.99 -19.30
C HIS A 31 2.69 7.42 -19.74
N ASP A 32 3.37 8.24 -18.93
CA ASP A 32 3.70 9.63 -19.26
C ASP A 32 5.20 9.79 -19.49
N LYS A 33 5.61 9.87 -20.76
CA LYS A 33 7.02 10.03 -21.17
C LYS A 33 7.69 11.30 -20.62
N ASN A 34 6.90 12.29 -20.17
CA ASN A 34 7.43 13.52 -19.57
C ASN A 34 7.73 13.36 -18.07
N ILE A 35 7.40 12.20 -17.48
CA ILE A 35 7.66 11.89 -16.09
C ILE A 35 8.74 10.79 -16.03
N PRO A 36 10.02 11.17 -15.85
CA PRO A 36 11.15 10.25 -16.00
C PRO A 36 11.30 9.25 -14.86
N ASP A 37 10.74 9.54 -13.67
CA ASP A 37 10.95 8.74 -12.48
C ASP A 37 9.81 8.87 -11.46
N VAL A 38 9.78 7.93 -10.51
CA VAL A 38 8.75 7.86 -9.46
C VAL A 38 8.77 9.06 -8.51
N THR A 39 9.91 9.76 -8.39
CA THR A 39 10.02 10.96 -7.56
C THR A 39 9.24 12.11 -8.22
N ARG A 40 9.44 12.34 -9.52
CA ARG A 40 8.68 13.34 -10.28
C ARG A 40 7.20 12.97 -10.35
N ALA A 41 6.86 11.69 -10.53
CA ALA A 41 5.48 11.22 -10.49
C ALA A 41 4.81 11.56 -9.16
N LYS A 42 5.50 11.30 -8.04
CA LYS A 42 5.01 11.60 -6.68
C LYS A 42 4.71 13.08 -6.49
N TYR A 43 5.62 13.96 -6.90
CA TYR A 43 5.39 15.40 -6.79
C TYR A 43 4.26 15.88 -7.72
N LYS A 44 4.14 15.31 -8.93
CA LYS A 44 3.06 15.67 -9.85
C LYS A 44 1.67 15.30 -9.30
N VAL A 45 1.54 14.09 -8.73
CA VAL A 45 0.34 13.67 -7.99
C VAL A 45 0.11 14.61 -6.80
N GLY A 46 1.17 14.89 -6.02
CA GLY A 46 1.11 15.81 -4.87
C GLY A 46 0.54 17.18 -5.22
N THR A 47 1.03 17.79 -6.30
CA THR A 47 0.56 19.08 -6.80
C THR A 47 -0.90 19.00 -7.25
N TYR A 48 -1.29 17.96 -7.99
CA TYR A 48 -2.68 17.77 -8.41
C TYR A 48 -3.64 17.61 -7.22
N CYS A 49 -3.20 16.88 -6.20
CA CYS A 49 -3.94 16.67 -4.97
C CYS A 49 -3.97 17.90 -4.03
N CYS A 50 -3.32 19.01 -4.40
CA CYS A 50 -3.12 20.17 -3.53
C CYS A 50 -2.52 19.79 -2.15
N ALA A 51 -1.65 18.78 -2.12
CA ALA A 51 -1.05 18.27 -0.90
C ALA A 51 0.13 19.12 -0.45
N SER A 52 0.31 19.27 0.87
CA SER A 52 1.50 19.92 1.42
C SER A 52 2.76 19.09 1.20
N GLY A 53 3.93 19.72 1.23
CA GLY A 53 5.20 19.01 1.10
C GLY A 53 5.42 17.95 2.20
N SER A 54 4.89 18.16 3.41
CA SER A 54 4.94 17.16 4.49
C SER A 54 4.06 15.95 4.20
N ALA A 55 2.84 16.16 3.68
CA ALA A 55 1.95 15.08 3.27
C ALA A 55 2.57 14.24 2.14
N ILE A 56 3.15 14.89 1.12
CA ILE A 56 3.81 14.19 0.01
C ILE A 56 4.98 13.31 0.51
N LYS A 57 5.75 13.81 1.49
CA LYS A 57 6.84 13.04 2.11
C LYS A 57 6.32 11.84 2.91
N SER A 58 5.18 11.98 3.60
CA SER A 58 4.62 10.89 4.42
C SER A 58 4.08 9.73 3.58
N TRP A 59 3.65 9.96 2.34
CA TRP A 59 3.07 8.90 1.50
C TRP A 59 4.04 7.76 1.18
N SER A 60 5.35 8.03 1.13
CA SER A 60 6.36 6.98 0.96
C SER A 60 6.47 6.04 2.17
N LYS A 61 5.98 6.46 3.33
CA LYS A 61 6.02 5.68 4.58
C LYS A 61 4.68 5.10 5.00
N HIS A 62 3.57 5.72 4.58
CA HIS A 62 2.24 5.40 5.11
C HIS A 62 1.18 5.19 4.01
N GLY A 63 1.57 5.28 2.74
CA GLY A 63 0.64 5.30 1.61
C GLY A 63 -0.22 6.56 1.56
N LEU A 64 -1.22 6.54 0.67
CA LEU A 64 -2.26 7.58 0.59
C LEU A 64 -3.36 7.32 1.61
N ARG A 65 -4.00 8.38 2.11
CA ARG A 65 -5.13 8.28 3.06
C ARG A 65 -6.19 9.34 2.78
N GLY A 66 -7.44 8.99 3.08
CA GLY A 66 -8.58 9.90 3.00
C GLY A 66 -8.73 10.55 1.62
N VAL A 67 -8.97 11.86 1.61
CA VAL A 67 -9.18 12.66 0.39
C VAL A 67 -8.08 12.47 -0.68
N TYR A 68 -6.85 12.18 -0.27
CA TYR A 68 -5.75 12.00 -1.22
C TYR A 68 -5.87 10.73 -2.05
N VAL A 69 -6.62 9.72 -1.59
CA VAL A 69 -6.91 8.51 -2.36
C VAL A 69 -7.81 8.86 -3.54
N GLU A 70 -8.92 9.56 -3.27
CA GLU A 70 -9.88 9.99 -4.30
C GLU A 70 -9.21 10.88 -5.35
N ARG A 71 -8.45 11.88 -4.89
CA ARG A 71 -7.71 12.79 -5.80
C ARG A 71 -6.65 12.05 -6.63
N ALA A 72 -6.00 11.04 -6.08
CA ALA A 72 -5.05 10.22 -6.83
C ALA A 72 -5.75 9.33 -7.88
N LEU A 73 -6.96 8.84 -7.60
CA LEU A 73 -7.77 8.10 -8.57
C LEU A 73 -8.24 9.01 -9.71
N GLU A 74 -8.66 10.24 -9.41
CA GLU A 74 -8.98 11.26 -10.43
C GLU A 74 -7.78 11.54 -11.33
N PHE A 75 -6.60 11.74 -10.74
CA PHE A 75 -5.35 11.90 -11.49
C PHE A 75 -5.07 10.68 -12.37
N ALA A 76 -5.18 9.47 -11.83
CA ALA A 76 -4.96 8.24 -12.56
C ALA A 76 -5.94 8.09 -13.75
N ALA A 77 -7.19 8.52 -13.59
CA ALA A 77 -8.20 8.52 -14.65
C ALA A 77 -7.83 9.45 -15.82
N CYS A 78 -7.16 10.59 -15.57
CA CYS A 78 -6.64 11.46 -16.63
C CYS A 78 -5.66 10.72 -17.57
N TYR A 79 -4.98 9.70 -17.06
CA TYR A 79 -4.02 8.87 -17.79
C TYR A 79 -4.60 7.51 -18.21
N ARG A 80 -5.90 7.27 -18.00
CA ARG A 80 -6.58 5.99 -18.23
C ARG A 80 -5.89 4.81 -17.52
N LEU A 81 -5.29 5.06 -16.35
CA LEU A 81 -4.64 4.01 -15.56
C LEU A 81 -5.70 3.18 -14.86
N SER A 82 -5.63 1.86 -15.03
CA SER A 82 -6.52 0.92 -14.35
C SER A 82 -6.05 0.66 -12.92
N ILE A 83 -6.39 1.57 -12.01
CA ILE A 83 -6.19 1.41 -10.56
C ILE A 83 -7.52 1.60 -9.82
N LYS A 84 -7.72 0.86 -8.74
CA LYS A 84 -8.94 0.86 -7.93
C LYS A 84 -8.67 1.40 -6.53
N ALA A 85 -9.69 1.98 -5.90
CA ALA A 85 -9.59 2.56 -4.57
C ALA A 85 -9.03 1.58 -3.54
N HIS A 86 -9.50 0.33 -3.54
CA HIS A 86 -9.06 -0.70 -2.60
C HIS A 86 -7.58 -1.08 -2.73
N GLN A 87 -6.93 -0.75 -3.86
CA GLN A 87 -5.49 -0.96 -4.03
C GLN A 87 -4.68 0.16 -3.35
N LEU A 88 -5.25 1.36 -3.24
CA LEU A 88 -4.61 2.51 -2.58
C LEU A 88 -5.01 2.64 -1.10
N GLN A 89 -6.22 2.20 -0.76
CA GLN A 89 -6.78 2.16 0.57
C GLN A 89 -7.41 0.78 0.81
N PRO A 90 -6.61 -0.20 1.25
CA PRO A 90 -7.04 -1.58 1.46
C PRO A 90 -8.26 -1.67 2.38
N THR A 91 -9.22 -2.50 1.99
CA THR A 91 -10.37 -2.82 2.85
C THR A 91 -9.97 -3.86 3.88
N LYS A 92 -10.74 -3.96 4.97
CA LYS A 92 -10.53 -5.01 5.99
C LYS A 92 -10.50 -6.42 5.40
N ALA A 93 -11.36 -6.70 4.42
CA ALA A 93 -11.39 -8.00 3.75
C ALA A 93 -10.11 -8.29 2.97
N ILE A 94 -9.55 -7.30 2.27
CA ILE A 94 -8.28 -7.47 1.53
C ILE A 94 -7.12 -7.68 2.51
N VAL A 95 -7.11 -6.92 3.61
CA VAL A 95 -6.09 -7.05 4.66
C VAL A 95 -6.11 -8.46 5.25
N GLU A 96 -7.30 -8.98 5.60
CA GLU A 96 -7.46 -10.35 6.12
C GLU A 96 -6.95 -11.39 5.12
N GLN A 97 -7.29 -11.27 3.83
CA GLN A 97 -6.85 -12.21 2.79
C GLN A 97 -5.33 -12.27 2.66
N TRP A 98 -4.65 -11.12 2.74
CA TRP A 98 -3.19 -11.06 2.70
C TRP A 98 -2.56 -11.65 3.96
N LEU A 99 -3.11 -11.35 5.15
CA LEU A 99 -2.66 -11.96 6.40
C LEU A 99 -2.82 -13.49 6.37
N GLU A 100 -3.93 -14.00 5.84
CA GLU A 100 -4.15 -15.44 5.67
C GLU A 100 -3.16 -16.08 4.68
N TYR A 101 -2.88 -15.38 3.58
CA TYR A 101 -1.91 -15.83 2.60
C TYR A 101 -0.51 -15.95 3.23
N ASP A 102 -0.04 -14.91 3.90
CA ASP A 102 1.26 -14.91 4.58
C ASP A 102 1.31 -15.96 5.69
N TYR A 103 0.22 -16.12 6.45
CA TYR A 103 0.06 -17.19 7.45
C TYR A 103 0.32 -18.57 6.86
N ASN A 104 -0.30 -18.86 5.71
CA ASN A 104 -0.15 -20.15 5.05
C ASN A 104 1.25 -20.36 4.47
N LEU A 105 1.94 -19.29 4.03
CA LEU A 105 3.32 -19.36 3.58
C LEU A 105 4.27 -19.74 4.73
N VAL A 106 4.11 -19.13 5.90
CA VAL A 106 4.93 -19.46 7.08
C VAL A 106 4.62 -20.87 7.58
N LYS A 107 3.33 -21.21 7.72
CA LYS A 107 2.90 -22.53 8.17
C LYS A 107 3.40 -23.66 7.27
N SER A 108 3.50 -23.42 5.97
CA SER A 108 4.02 -24.40 5.00
C SER A 108 5.55 -24.43 4.89
N GLY A 109 6.27 -23.62 5.66
CA GLY A 109 7.73 -23.51 5.61
C GLY A 109 8.26 -22.82 4.35
N ARG A 110 7.39 -22.21 3.53
CA ARG A 110 7.77 -21.49 2.31
C ARG A 110 8.33 -20.09 2.58
N ALA A 111 8.03 -19.53 3.74
CA ALA A 111 8.56 -18.26 4.21
C ALA A 111 8.89 -18.35 5.71
N LYS A 112 9.79 -17.48 6.17
CA LYS A 112 10.04 -17.29 7.60
C LYS A 112 9.12 -16.18 8.10
N ALA A 113 8.67 -16.25 9.35
CA ALA A 113 7.87 -15.16 9.92
C ALA A 113 8.61 -13.81 9.92
N SER A 114 9.94 -13.84 10.08
CA SER A 114 10.80 -12.65 9.97
C SER A 114 10.81 -11.99 8.58
N THR A 115 10.23 -12.63 7.56
CA THR A 115 10.06 -12.06 6.22
C THR A 115 8.96 -11.01 6.19
N PHE A 116 7.99 -11.07 7.12
CA PHE A 116 6.81 -10.21 7.14
C PHE A 116 6.92 -9.17 8.25
N ASN A 117 6.66 -7.91 7.93
CA ASN A 117 6.69 -6.83 8.92
C ASN A 117 5.50 -6.95 9.88
N GLY A 118 5.73 -6.69 11.17
CA GLY A 118 4.65 -6.62 12.17
C GLY A 118 4.08 -7.97 12.60
N TRP A 119 4.67 -9.08 12.17
CA TRP A 119 4.32 -10.42 12.67
C TRP A 119 4.87 -10.66 14.07
N ASP A 120 3.97 -10.78 15.04
CA ASP A 120 4.35 -11.16 16.40
C ASP A 120 4.52 -12.68 16.51
N ILE A 121 5.76 -13.12 16.33
CA ILE A 121 6.19 -14.52 16.41
C ILE A 121 5.94 -15.10 17.82
N ALA A 122 6.01 -14.27 18.86
CA ALA A 122 5.83 -14.71 20.24
C ALA A 122 4.38 -15.13 20.53
N ALA A 123 3.41 -14.58 19.80
CA ALA A 123 1.98 -14.84 20.03
C ALA A 123 1.50 -16.21 19.51
N ARG A 124 2.31 -16.95 18.74
CA ARG A 124 1.76 -18.05 17.91
C ARG A 124 2.39 -19.43 18.05
N GLY A 125 3.49 -19.60 18.79
CA GLY A 125 4.09 -20.92 19.01
C GLY A 125 4.45 -21.68 17.73
N VAL A 126 4.53 -20.98 16.59
CA VAL A 126 5.00 -21.52 15.31
C VAL A 126 6.52 -21.36 15.32
N LEU A 127 7.21 -22.41 15.78
CA LEU A 127 8.66 -22.60 15.68
C LEU A 127 9.03 -22.99 14.23
#